data_AF-A0A318PXL8-F1
#
_entry.id   AF-A0A318PXL8-F1
#
_cell.length_a   1.000
_cell.length_b   1.000
_cell.length_c   1.000
_cell.angle_alpha   90.00
_cell.angle_beta   90.00
_cell.angle_gamma   90.00
#
_symmetry.space_group_name_H-M   'P 1'
#
loop_
_entity.id
_entity.type
_entity.pdbx_description
1 polymer ?
#
loop_
_entity_poly.entity_id
_entity_poly.type
_entity_poly.pdbx_seq_one_letter_code
_entity_poly.pdbx_strand_id
1 'polypeptide(L)'
;MYKAMIVATVFGAALSGAMVFGGSMGTCAAQTVLDGSAAHVPGADEAMKKVAATLPHPQDARFRHLAAHSVDGAGVVCGEVAESAAHNAHFAQFGYVTGHDDPIVFANRPLPAVIPFGEVNGWINDSVNLEDLEEMGCAPKGSYHAYSEKLNAMMNRRKQYGVN
;
A
#
# COMPACT_ATOMS: atom_id res chain seq x y z
N MET A 1 14.07 -61.37 -1.35
CA MET A 1 13.21 -62.49 -0.91
C MET A 1 12.82 -62.14 0.53
N TYR A 2 11.61 -61.69 0.88
CA TYR A 2 10.30 -62.32 0.70
C TYR A 2 9.19 -61.30 0.39
N LYS A 3 8.16 -61.87 -0.23
CA LYS A 3 6.95 -61.30 -0.80
C LYS A 3 5.84 -61.35 0.25
N ALA A 4 5.06 -60.28 0.43
CA ALA A 4 3.73 -60.37 1.03
C ALA A 4 2.84 -59.26 0.49
N MET A 5 2.10 -59.61 -0.56
CA MET A 5 0.87 -58.95 -0.99
C MET A 5 -0.23 -59.27 0.02
N ILE A 6 -0.99 -58.27 0.46
CA ILE A 6 -2.40 -58.45 0.83
C ILE A 6 -3.20 -57.30 0.21
N VAL A 7 -4.00 -57.69 -0.78
CA VAL A 7 -5.13 -56.93 -1.32
C VAL A 7 -6.35 -57.29 -0.48
N ALA A 8 -7.11 -56.30 -0.04
CA ALA A 8 -8.51 -56.47 0.34
C ALA A 8 -9.29 -55.18 0.02
N THR A 9 -9.91 -55.18 -1.16
CA THR A 9 -11.02 -54.32 -1.56
C THR A 9 -12.27 -54.66 -0.74
N VAL A 10 -12.95 -53.66 -0.18
CA VAL A 10 -14.39 -53.73 0.11
C VAL A 10 -15.05 -52.42 -0.33
N PHE A 11 -15.95 -52.56 -1.30
CA PHE A 11 -16.93 -51.57 -1.73
C PHE A 11 -17.96 -51.32 -0.61
N GLY A 12 -18.35 -50.06 -0.39
CA GLY A 12 -19.48 -49.68 0.45
C GLY A 12 -20.01 -48.31 0.06
N ALA A 13 -21.14 -48.28 -0.63
CA ALA A 13 -21.80 -47.09 -1.15
C ALA A 13 -22.61 -46.34 -0.07
N ALA A 14 -22.61 -45.01 -0.23
CA ALA A 14 -23.66 -44.02 0.08
C ALA A 14 -24.48 -44.14 1.38
N LEU A 15 -24.43 -43.09 2.21
CA LEU A 15 -25.63 -42.37 2.64
C LEU A 15 -25.29 -41.00 3.25
N SER A 16 -26.09 -40.03 2.82
CA SER A 16 -26.11 -38.60 3.11
C SER A 16 -26.03 -38.24 4.60
N GLY A 17 -25.26 -37.19 4.91
CA GLY A 17 -25.20 -36.60 6.23
C GLY A 17 -24.34 -35.33 6.29
N ALA A 18 -24.50 -34.41 5.35
CA ALA A 18 -23.86 -33.10 5.41
C ALA A 18 -24.58 -32.23 6.45
N MET A 19 -24.14 -32.32 7.71
CA MET A 19 -24.49 -31.35 8.74
C MET A 19 -23.52 -30.16 8.69
N VAL A 20 -24.16 -28.99 8.68
CA VAL A 20 -23.63 -27.64 8.70
C VAL A 20 -22.59 -27.44 9.81
N PHE A 21 -21.36 -27.16 9.41
CA PHE A 21 -20.47 -26.21 10.10
C PHE A 21 -19.99 -25.28 8.98
N GLY A 22 -20.47 -24.03 8.91
CA GLY A 22 -20.22 -23.05 9.96
C GLY A 22 -18.77 -22.58 9.92
N GLY A 23 -18.21 -22.39 8.74
CA GLY A 23 -16.92 -21.74 8.53
C GLY A 23 -17.14 -20.57 7.60
N SER A 24 -17.32 -19.37 8.17
CA SER A 24 -17.13 -18.11 7.49
C SER A 24 -15.72 -18.09 6.92
N MET A 25 -15.55 -18.58 5.69
CA MET A 25 -14.36 -18.30 4.90
C MET A 25 -14.35 -16.79 4.69
N GLY A 26 -13.58 -16.09 5.52
CA GLY A 26 -13.21 -14.72 5.25
C GLY A 26 -12.72 -14.68 3.81
N THR A 27 -13.40 -13.88 2.99
CA THR A 27 -12.95 -13.57 1.65
C THR A 27 -11.56 -12.96 1.79
N CYS A 28 -10.51 -13.74 1.51
CA CYS A 28 -9.20 -13.18 1.20
C CYS A 28 -9.39 -12.35 -0.07
N ALA A 29 -9.79 -11.09 0.09
CA ALA A 29 -9.73 -10.12 -0.99
C ALA A 29 -8.24 -9.98 -1.33
N ALA A 30 -7.83 -10.64 -2.41
CA ALA A 30 -6.47 -10.55 -2.90
C ALA A 30 -6.19 -9.08 -3.23
N GLN A 31 -5.24 -8.49 -2.50
CA GLN A 31 -4.70 -7.18 -2.83
C GLN A 31 -4.22 -7.22 -4.27
N THR A 32 -4.74 -6.34 -5.11
CA THR A 32 -4.55 -6.47 -6.56
C THR A 32 -3.44 -5.53 -7.02
N VAL A 33 -2.43 -6.10 -7.67
CA VAL A 33 -1.36 -5.36 -8.34
C VAL A 33 -1.73 -5.20 -9.80
N LEU A 34 -1.86 -3.96 -10.27
CA LEU A 34 -2.45 -3.63 -11.57
C LEU A 34 -1.52 -3.91 -12.75
N ASP A 35 -0.20 -3.92 -12.52
CA ASP A 35 0.83 -4.03 -13.56
C ASP A 35 1.71 -5.28 -13.41
N GLY A 36 1.39 -6.16 -12.45
CA GLY A 36 2.16 -7.38 -12.18
C GLY A 36 3.55 -7.15 -11.55
N SER A 37 3.88 -5.92 -11.15
CA SER A 37 5.22 -5.57 -10.62
C SER A 37 5.63 -6.37 -9.37
N ALA A 38 4.67 -6.83 -8.56
CA ALA A 38 4.96 -7.60 -7.34
C ALA A 38 5.64 -8.96 -7.59
N ALA A 39 5.52 -9.56 -8.79
CA ALA A 39 6.06 -10.90 -9.07
C ALA A 39 7.59 -11.02 -8.90
N HIS A 40 8.29 -9.89 -8.91
CA HIS A 40 9.76 -9.84 -8.86
C HIS A 40 10.31 -8.99 -7.71
N VAL A 41 9.45 -8.57 -6.78
CA VAL A 41 9.80 -7.64 -5.69
C VAL A 41 9.83 -8.41 -4.37
N PRO A 42 11.02 -8.68 -3.79
CA PRO A 42 11.13 -9.30 -2.48
C PRO A 42 10.40 -8.48 -1.42
N GLY A 43 9.63 -9.14 -0.56
CA GLY A 43 8.87 -8.45 0.50
C GLY A 43 7.63 -7.69 0.03
N ALA A 44 7.23 -7.80 -1.25
CA ALA A 44 6.05 -7.14 -1.78
C ALA A 44 4.76 -7.47 -1.00
N ASP A 45 4.53 -8.75 -0.68
CA ASP A 45 3.33 -9.17 0.06
C ASP A 45 3.23 -8.53 1.46
N GLU A 46 4.37 -8.44 2.15
CA GLU A 46 4.45 -7.80 3.46
C GLU A 46 4.21 -6.28 3.33
N ALA A 47 4.89 -5.63 2.40
CA ALA A 47 4.75 -4.21 2.12
C ALA A 47 3.30 -3.86 1.76
N MET A 48 2.68 -4.59 0.83
CA MET A 48 1.28 -4.38 0.43
C MET A 48 0.33 -4.57 1.59
N LYS A 49 0.53 -5.59 2.43
CA LYS A 49 -0.29 -5.82 3.61
C LYS A 49 -0.19 -4.66 4.60
N LYS A 50 1.02 -4.21 4.90
CA LYS A 50 1.27 -3.09 5.83
C LYS A 50 0.70 -1.79 5.27
N VAL A 51 0.93 -1.48 4.00
CA VAL A 51 0.44 -0.25 3.34
C VAL A 51 -1.07 -0.25 3.23
N ALA A 52 -1.72 -1.36 2.85
CA ALA A 52 -3.17 -1.38 2.79
C ALA A 52 -3.82 -1.18 4.15
N ALA A 53 -3.17 -1.62 5.25
CA ALA A 53 -3.68 -1.42 6.60
C ALA A 53 -3.73 0.06 7.02
N THR A 54 -3.03 0.97 6.32
CA THR A 54 -3.13 2.41 6.56
C THR A 54 -4.32 3.06 5.83
N LEU A 55 -5.00 2.32 4.96
CA LEU A 55 -6.13 2.82 4.18
C LEU A 55 -7.45 2.56 4.91
N PRO A 56 -8.49 3.40 4.71
CA PRO A 56 -9.81 3.17 5.28
C PRO A 56 -10.44 1.85 4.84
N HIS A 57 -10.13 1.42 3.61
CA HIS A 57 -10.66 0.20 2.99
C HIS A 57 -9.52 -0.70 2.48
N PRO A 58 -8.82 -1.45 3.37
CA PRO A 58 -7.63 -2.21 3.00
C PRO A 58 -7.84 -3.25 1.88
N GLN A 59 -9.02 -3.86 1.82
CA GLN A 59 -9.40 -4.85 0.80
C GLN A 59 -9.52 -4.27 -0.62
N ASP A 60 -9.77 -2.96 -0.72
CA ASP A 60 -9.97 -2.28 -1.99
C ASP A 60 -8.67 -1.68 -2.54
N ALA A 61 -7.58 -1.78 -1.76
CA ALA A 61 -6.26 -1.31 -2.12
C ALA A 61 -5.79 -1.88 -3.46
N ARG A 62 -5.28 -1.01 -4.33
CA ARG A 62 -4.69 -1.36 -5.61
C ARG A 62 -3.27 -0.84 -5.68
N PHE A 63 -2.35 -1.70 -6.08
CA PHE A 63 -0.93 -1.40 -6.12
C PHE A 63 -0.41 -1.35 -7.55
N ARG A 64 0.63 -0.56 -7.80
CA ARG A 64 1.38 -0.52 -9.05
C ARG A 64 2.81 -0.04 -8.80
N HIS A 65 3.66 -0.18 -9.81
CA HIS A 65 5.04 0.30 -9.83
C HIS A 65 5.86 -0.15 -8.61
N LEU A 66 5.67 -1.39 -8.14
CA LEU A 66 6.46 -1.91 -7.05
C LEU A 66 7.92 -2.09 -7.47
N ALA A 67 8.82 -1.67 -6.60
CA ALA A 67 10.26 -1.88 -6.73
C ALA A 67 10.86 -2.18 -5.35
N ALA A 68 11.97 -2.92 -5.32
CA ALA A 68 12.73 -3.12 -4.10
C ALA A 68 14.19 -2.75 -4.33
N HIS A 69 14.80 -2.16 -3.30
CA HIS A 69 16.22 -1.88 -3.25
C HIS A 69 16.70 -1.93 -1.79
N SER A 70 17.98 -1.64 -1.56
CA SER A 70 18.52 -1.56 -0.21
C SER A 70 19.03 -0.16 0.09
N VAL A 71 18.75 0.32 1.30
CA VAL A 71 19.25 1.56 1.87
C VAL A 71 19.89 1.22 3.20
N ASP A 72 21.15 1.59 3.39
CA ASP A 72 21.92 1.35 4.63
C ASP A 72 21.87 -0.10 5.17
N GLY A 73 21.78 -1.08 4.26
CA GLY A 73 21.71 -2.50 4.59
C GLY A 73 20.32 -3.01 4.97
N ALA A 74 19.31 -2.14 5.03
CA ALA A 74 17.91 -2.50 5.15
C ALA A 74 17.28 -2.71 3.76
N GLY A 75 16.33 -3.64 3.66
CA GLY A 75 15.51 -3.83 2.45
C GLY A 75 14.38 -2.82 2.43
N VAL A 76 14.18 -2.14 1.31
CA VAL A 76 13.11 -1.15 1.13
C VAL A 76 12.27 -1.56 -0.08
N VAL A 77 10.95 -1.54 0.09
CA VAL A 77 9.96 -1.73 -0.97
C VAL A 77 9.24 -0.41 -1.20
N CYS A 78 9.30 0.09 -2.43
CA CYS A 78 8.61 1.30 -2.87
C CYS A 78 7.50 0.94 -3.84
N GLY A 79 6.51 1.81 -3.96
CA GLY A 79 5.51 1.69 -5.01
C GLY A 79 4.42 2.72 -4.88
N GLU A 80 3.32 2.44 -5.55
CA GLU A 80 2.14 3.28 -5.55
C GLU A 80 0.92 2.50 -5.11
N VAL A 81 0.05 3.14 -4.32
CA VAL A 81 -1.20 2.55 -3.81
C VAL A 81 -2.37 3.49 -4.04
N ALA A 82 -3.52 2.95 -4.42
CA ALA A 82 -4.79 3.65 -4.44
C ALA A 82 -5.80 2.93 -3.55
N GLU A 83 -6.69 3.70 -2.92
CA GLU A 83 -7.78 3.18 -2.08
C GLU A 83 -8.85 2.43 -2.90
N SER A 84 -8.93 2.65 -4.21
CA SER A 84 -9.94 2.03 -5.07
C SER A 84 -9.43 1.79 -6.50
N ALA A 85 -10.06 0.85 -7.19
CA ALA A 85 -9.79 0.49 -8.59
C ALA A 85 -10.45 1.43 -9.62
N ALA A 86 -10.99 2.58 -9.21
CA ALA A 86 -11.61 3.52 -10.14
C ALA A 86 -10.62 3.92 -11.26
N HIS A 87 -11.14 4.10 -12.48
CA HIS A 87 -10.33 4.39 -13.67
C HIS A 87 -9.44 5.65 -13.54
N ASN A 88 -9.80 6.55 -12.63
CA ASN A 88 -9.05 7.77 -12.29
C ASN A 88 -8.63 7.79 -10.81
N ALA A 89 -8.44 6.61 -10.22
CA ALA A 89 -8.01 6.51 -8.84
C ALA A 89 -6.66 7.23 -8.68
N HIS A 90 -6.57 7.97 -7.59
CA HIS A 90 -5.37 8.70 -7.24
C HIS A 90 -4.40 7.77 -6.52
N PHE A 91 -3.18 7.71 -7.02
CA PHE A 91 -2.14 6.83 -6.51
C PHE A 91 -1.20 7.63 -5.60
N ALA A 92 -1.22 7.26 -4.33
CA ALA A 92 -0.28 7.71 -3.32
C ALA A 92 1.04 6.94 -3.47
N GLN A 93 2.17 7.62 -3.27
CA GLN A 93 3.47 6.96 -3.21
C GLN A 93 3.67 6.37 -1.81
N PHE A 94 4.30 5.20 -1.75
CA PHE A 94 4.65 4.58 -0.48
C PHE A 94 6.07 4.03 -0.48
N GLY A 95 6.58 3.85 0.73
CA GLY A 95 7.84 3.20 1.03
C GLY A 95 7.71 2.40 2.30
N TYR A 96 8.30 1.21 2.30
CA TYR A 96 8.24 0.28 3.40
C TYR A 96 9.61 -0.37 3.63
N VAL A 97 10.14 -0.26 4.85
CA VAL A 97 11.34 -0.96 5.27
C VAL A 97 10.95 -2.38 5.71
N THR A 98 11.52 -3.40 5.08
CA THR A 98 11.20 -4.80 5.35
C THR A 98 11.42 -5.15 6.83
N GLY A 99 10.42 -5.74 7.48
CA GLY A 99 10.46 -6.10 8.89
C GLY A 99 10.11 -4.97 9.86
N HIS A 100 9.82 -3.76 9.37
CA HIS A 100 9.29 -2.67 10.20
C HIS A 100 7.76 -2.72 10.29
N ASP A 101 7.19 -2.00 11.24
CA ASP A 101 5.74 -2.01 11.46
C ASP A 101 4.98 -1.00 10.62
N ASP A 102 5.54 0.20 10.45
CA ASP A 102 4.84 1.34 9.87
C ASP A 102 5.39 1.66 8.47
N PRO A 103 4.55 1.56 7.42
CA PRO A 103 4.91 2.08 6.11
C PRO A 103 4.71 3.61 6.05
N ILE A 104 5.47 4.25 5.18
CA ILE A 104 5.29 5.68 4.89
C ILE A 104 4.46 5.79 3.62
N VAL A 105 3.38 6.59 3.68
CA VAL A 105 2.50 6.84 2.54
C VAL A 105 2.36 8.34 2.36
N PHE A 106 2.79 8.84 1.21
CA PHE A 106 2.58 10.21 0.79
C PHE A 106 1.38 10.25 -0.15
N ALA A 107 0.34 10.97 0.25
CA ALA A 107 -0.92 10.97 -0.50
C ALA A 107 -0.70 11.40 -1.95
N ASN A 108 0.26 12.29 -2.23
CA ASN A 108 0.52 12.86 -3.57
C ASN A 108 -0.69 13.63 -4.13
N ARG A 109 -1.54 14.15 -3.24
CA ARG A 109 -2.79 14.83 -3.62
C ARG A 109 -2.48 16.20 -4.24
N PRO A 110 -3.18 16.59 -5.32
CA PRO A 110 -2.97 17.89 -5.95
C PRO A 110 -3.30 19.00 -4.95
N LEU A 111 -2.40 19.99 -4.84
CA LEU A 111 -2.59 21.16 -3.99
C LEU A 111 -3.83 21.94 -4.47
N PRO A 112 -4.83 22.19 -3.61
CA PRO A 112 -6.02 22.95 -3.97
C PRO A 112 -5.66 24.42 -4.19
N ALA A 113 -6.48 25.13 -4.98
CA ALA A 113 -6.27 26.55 -5.26
C ALA A 113 -6.21 27.42 -3.99
N VAL A 114 -6.93 27.00 -2.93
CA VAL A 114 -6.87 27.59 -1.59
C VAL A 114 -6.88 26.47 -0.58
N ILE A 115 -5.89 26.44 0.32
CA ILE A 115 -5.84 25.50 1.43
C ILE A 115 -6.63 26.09 2.61
N PRO A 116 -7.62 25.40 3.20
CA PRO A 116 -8.29 25.87 4.41
C PRO A 116 -7.30 25.96 5.59
N PHE A 117 -7.45 26.94 6.48
CA PHE A 117 -6.52 27.10 7.63
C PHE A 117 -6.46 25.85 8.52
N GLY A 118 -7.60 25.22 8.78
CA GLY A 118 -7.66 23.98 9.57
C GLY A 118 -6.98 22.78 8.92
N GLU A 119 -6.68 22.83 7.62
CA GLU A 119 -6.02 21.74 6.90
C GLU A 119 -4.51 21.93 6.75
N VAL A 120 -3.98 23.12 7.05
CA VAL A 120 -2.55 23.44 6.83
C VAL A 120 -1.64 22.43 7.52
N ASN A 121 -1.94 22.08 8.78
CA ASN A 121 -1.15 21.09 9.51
C ASN A 121 -1.17 19.71 8.83
N GLY A 122 -2.31 19.31 8.24
CA GLY A 122 -2.40 18.06 7.48
C GLY A 122 -1.50 18.07 6.24
N TRP A 123 -1.45 19.18 5.52
CA TRP A 123 -0.58 19.34 4.35
C TRP A 123 0.92 19.36 4.72
N ILE A 124 1.27 20.00 5.83
CA ILE A 124 2.66 20.01 6.33
C ILE A 124 3.07 18.61 6.77
N ASN A 125 2.22 17.91 7.53
CA ASN A 125 2.52 16.55 7.99
C ASN A 125 2.65 15.58 6.81
N ASP A 126 1.78 15.66 5.80
CA ASP A 126 1.89 14.86 4.58
C ASP A 126 3.20 15.16 3.83
N SER A 127 3.69 16.41 3.87
CA SER A 127 4.97 16.75 3.23
C SER A 127 6.18 16.08 3.89
N VAL A 128 6.15 15.82 5.20
CA VAL A 128 7.24 15.12 5.91
C VAL A 128 7.38 13.69 5.39
N ASN A 129 6.27 13.02 5.08
CA ASN A 129 6.30 11.69 4.47
C ASN A 129 7.06 11.69 3.14
N LEU A 130 7.03 12.79 2.38
CA LEU A 130 7.78 12.89 1.12
C LEU A 130 9.29 13.02 1.35
N GLU A 131 9.72 13.68 2.43
CA GLU A 131 11.13 13.72 2.84
C GLU A 131 11.64 12.33 3.21
N ASP A 132 10.89 11.59 4.03
CA ASP A 132 11.26 10.23 4.42
C ASP A 132 11.28 9.28 3.21
N LEU A 133 10.35 9.43 2.26
CA LEU A 133 10.36 8.68 1.00
C LEU A 133 11.59 8.98 0.14
N GLU A 134 12.11 10.21 0.16
CA GLU A 134 13.35 10.54 -0.52
C GLU A 134 14.57 9.91 0.14
N GLU A 135 14.63 9.94 1.47
CA GLU A 135 15.71 9.32 2.24
C GLU A 135 15.76 7.81 1.98
N MET A 136 14.58 7.17 1.92
CA MET A 136 14.44 5.78 1.53
C MET A 136 14.64 5.51 0.03
N GLY A 137 14.79 6.54 -0.82
CA GLY A 137 14.92 6.39 -2.27
C GLY A 137 13.64 5.95 -3.00
N CYS A 138 12.49 6.05 -2.36
CA CYS A 138 11.16 5.81 -2.95
C CYS A 138 10.60 7.03 -3.69
N ALA A 139 11.15 8.22 -3.46
CA ALA A 139 10.84 9.44 -4.19
C ALA A 139 12.12 10.04 -4.82
N PRO A 140 12.02 10.77 -5.96
CA PRO A 140 13.15 11.47 -6.56
C PRO A 140 13.69 12.55 -5.62
N LYS A 141 15.02 12.71 -5.56
CA LYS A 141 15.65 13.76 -4.75
C LYS A 141 15.13 15.15 -5.11
N GLY A 142 14.74 15.92 -4.10
CA GLY A 142 14.24 17.29 -4.25
C GLY A 142 12.73 17.43 -4.52
N SER A 143 11.99 16.32 -4.53
CA SER A 143 10.52 16.29 -4.53
C SER A 143 9.92 17.02 -3.31
N TYR A 144 10.43 16.77 -2.10
CA TYR A 144 10.09 17.43 -0.85
C TYR A 144 10.34 18.93 -0.95
N HIS A 145 11.54 19.34 -1.37
CA HIS A 145 11.87 20.76 -1.49
C HIS A 145 10.92 21.45 -2.49
N ALA A 146 10.75 20.86 -3.68
CA ALA A 146 9.83 21.39 -4.69
C ALA A 146 8.37 21.42 -4.21
N TYR A 147 7.94 20.44 -3.42
CA TYR A 147 6.60 20.40 -2.84
C TYR A 147 6.42 21.47 -1.75
N SER A 148 7.38 21.59 -0.85
CA SER A 148 7.42 22.58 0.22
C SER A 148 7.41 24.00 -0.32
N GLU A 149 8.18 24.29 -1.37
CA GLU A 149 8.14 25.59 -2.06
C GLU A 149 6.75 25.90 -2.64
N LYS A 150 6.11 24.92 -3.29
CA LYS A 150 4.75 25.08 -3.81
C LYS A 150 3.74 25.32 -2.69
N LEU A 151 3.82 24.55 -1.60
CA LEU A 151 2.95 24.70 -0.44
C LEU A 151 3.12 26.10 0.18
N ASN A 152 4.36 26.54 0.36
CA ASN A 152 4.70 27.87 0.87
C ASN A 152 4.19 28.99 -0.04
N ALA A 153 4.32 28.84 -1.37
CA ALA A 153 3.78 29.80 -2.32
C ALA A 153 2.25 29.93 -2.22
N MET A 154 1.54 28.82 -2.03
CA MET A 154 0.09 28.81 -1.84
C MET A 154 -0.33 29.44 -0.51
N MET A 155 0.41 29.20 0.57
CA MET A 155 0.20 29.87 1.85
C MET A 155 0.47 31.38 1.76
N ASN A 156 1.50 31.80 1.03
CA ASN A 156 1.85 33.21 0.85
C ASN A 156 0.87 33.98 -0.05
N ARG A 157 0.29 33.34 -1.08
CA ARG A 157 -0.83 33.95 -1.84
C ARG A 157 -1.98 34.34 -0.90
N ARG A 158 -2.29 33.49 0.08
CA ARG A 158 -3.31 33.80 1.09
C ARG A 158 -3.01 35.08 1.88
N LYS A 159 -1.76 35.28 2.30
CA LYS A 159 -1.32 36.52 2.98
C LYS A 159 -1.49 37.76 2.11
N GLN A 160 -1.26 37.63 0.80
CA GLN A 160 -1.40 38.75 -0.16
C GLN A 160 -2.85 39.09 -0.48
N TYR A 161 -3.77 38.12 -0.45
CA TYR A 161 -5.20 38.33 -0.72
C TYR A 161 -6.05 38.64 0.53
N GLY A 162 -5.42 38.88 1.68
CA GLY A 162 -6.07 39.54 2.82
C GLY A 162 -7.34 38.86 3.33
N VAL A 163 -7.35 37.52 3.43
CA VAL A 163 -8.42 36.84 4.16
C VAL A 163 -8.12 36.99 5.66
N ASN A 164 -8.68 38.05 6.26
CA ASN A 164 -8.90 38.16 7.71
C ASN A 164 -10.10 37.30 8.10
#